data_AF-A0A496ZMA3-F1
#
_entry.id   AF-A0A496ZMA3-F1
#
_cell.length_a   1.000
_cell.length_b   1.000
_cell.length_c   1.000
_cell.angle_alpha   90.00
_cell.angle_beta   90.00
_cell.angle_gamma   90.00
#
_symmetry.space_group_name_H-M   'P 1'
#
loop_
_entity.id
_entity.type
_entity.pdbx_description
1 polymer ?
#
loop_
_entity_poly.entity_id
_entity_poly.type
_entity_poly.pdbx_seq_one_letter_code
_entity_poly.pdbx_strand_id
1 'polypeptide(L)'
;MNDTLEKILEEKYPEYAKLPIVDDIHADENPRDDFWSDLTEKQTYDINAEFLKQTGNPKYDYLTCWEPGRIDDEKETLFDYPTFYEFDLDWWKFQKQAQYDSVEECRQWMEKGSDHWTPERVADSINRLEEQYKDGYSIYCSGDWFRLIDNGAFLYAQIISAKWYIYYELEMTISDLQDKVLPYSLNEDEMEFIELLNETDPEKKYKADGREKELDTLQTAIRKYEGQPLLDLIDNEIKNHPELSGATFRFDRGYTETETEKFDPFTDFIFWDEQSLKAVRTKHFLEDIITTNKSNLIMTKIIETLKVAVKKDFMVFYDANKSRYI
;
A
#
# COMPACT_ATOMS: atom_id res chain seq x y z
N MET A 1 1.59 -4.47 25.19
CA MET A 1 2.71 -3.79 24.48
C MET A 1 3.97 -4.65 24.60
N ASN A 2 4.97 -4.54 23.70
CA ASN A 2 6.20 -5.36 23.75
C ASN A 2 7.15 -4.87 24.88
N ASP A 3 7.71 -5.78 25.69
CA ASP A 3 8.64 -5.47 26.81
C ASP A 3 9.79 -4.51 26.45
N THR A 4 10.27 -4.55 25.21
CA THR A 4 11.33 -3.65 24.73
C THR A 4 10.80 -2.24 24.47
N LEU A 5 9.58 -2.11 23.95
CA LEU A 5 8.94 -0.82 23.68
C LEU A 5 8.62 -0.08 24.99
N GLU A 6 8.09 -0.82 25.97
CA GLU A 6 7.80 -0.32 27.33
C GLU A 6 9.05 0.27 27.99
N LYS A 7 10.20 -0.43 27.91
CA LYS A 7 11.46 0.08 28.46
C LYS A 7 11.92 1.37 27.79
N ILE A 8 11.82 1.46 26.47
CA ILE A 8 12.19 2.68 25.74
C ILE A 8 11.31 3.86 26.19
N LEU A 9 10.01 3.63 26.35
CA LEU A 9 9.08 4.64 26.85
C LEU A 9 9.41 5.06 28.29
N GLU A 10 9.67 4.10 29.19
CA GLU A 10 10.04 4.37 30.58
C GLU A 10 11.38 5.13 30.71
N GLU A 11 12.35 4.84 29.84
CA GLU A 11 13.65 5.53 29.82
C GLU A 11 13.54 6.95 29.25
N LYS A 12 12.75 7.16 28.20
CA LYS A 12 12.60 8.48 27.56
C LYS A 12 11.63 9.39 28.30
N TYR A 13 10.58 8.85 28.90
CA TYR A 13 9.48 9.60 29.50
C TYR A 13 9.25 9.14 30.95
N PRO A 14 9.93 9.76 31.94
CA PRO A 14 9.77 9.40 33.35
C PRO A 14 8.34 9.52 33.90
N GLU A 15 7.49 10.30 33.24
CA GLU A 15 6.05 10.38 33.50
C GLU A 15 5.30 9.11 33.06
N TYR A 16 5.70 8.47 31.96
CA TYR A 16 5.11 7.22 31.47
C TYR A 16 5.32 6.09 32.48
N ALA A 17 6.52 6.00 33.05
CA ALA A 17 6.84 4.99 34.08
C ALA A 17 5.98 5.09 35.34
N LYS A 18 5.30 6.23 35.57
CA LYS A 18 4.39 6.45 36.71
C LYS A 18 2.93 6.08 36.38
N LEU A 19 2.61 5.86 35.11
CA LEU A 19 1.27 5.50 34.68
C LEU A 19 0.96 4.06 35.10
N PRO A 20 -0.27 3.78 35.57
CA PRO A 20 -0.67 2.44 35.96
C PRO A 20 -0.62 1.49 34.76
N ILE A 21 -0.21 0.25 35.02
CA ILE A 21 -0.29 -0.84 34.05
C ILE A 21 -1.70 -1.41 34.12
N VAL A 22 -2.41 -1.43 33.00
CA VAL A 22 -3.75 -1.99 32.86
C VAL A 22 -3.65 -3.22 31.97
N ASP A 23 -3.77 -4.41 32.55
CA ASP A 23 -3.67 -5.71 31.84
C ASP A 23 -5.02 -6.19 31.27
N ASP A 24 -6.04 -5.31 31.22
CA ASP A 24 -7.36 -5.61 30.68
C ASP A 24 -7.54 -4.96 29.32
N ILE A 25 -7.58 -5.77 28.27
CA ILE A 25 -7.80 -5.35 26.89
C ILE A 25 -9.20 -4.73 26.65
N HIS A 26 -10.12 -4.85 27.61
CA HIS A 26 -11.45 -4.27 27.58
C HIS A 26 -11.61 -3.08 28.54
N ALA A 27 -10.53 -2.60 29.16
CA ALA A 27 -10.59 -1.39 29.95
C ALA A 27 -10.91 -0.19 29.06
N ASP A 28 -11.94 0.55 29.42
CA ASP A 28 -12.32 1.81 28.75
C ASP A 28 -11.24 2.90 28.91
N GLU A 29 -10.34 2.76 29.90
CA GLU A 29 -9.24 3.68 30.16
C GLU A 29 -7.91 2.90 30.26
N ASN A 30 -6.98 3.16 29.34
CA ASN A 30 -5.61 2.68 29.42
C ASN A 30 -4.64 3.87 29.33
N PRO A 31 -4.22 4.44 30.47
CA PRO A 31 -3.40 5.65 30.49
C PRO A 31 -2.07 5.53 29.74
N ARG A 32 -1.51 4.32 29.62
CA ARG A 32 -0.29 4.08 28.84
C ARG A 32 -0.55 4.10 27.33
N ASP A 33 -1.71 3.63 26.88
CA ASP A 33 -2.13 3.73 25.48
C ASP A 33 -2.56 5.17 25.13
N ASP A 34 -3.20 5.87 26.07
CA ASP A 34 -3.52 7.30 25.93
C ASP A 34 -2.23 8.12 25.78
N PHE A 35 -1.23 7.85 26.63
CA PHE A 35 0.08 8.50 26.52
C PHE A 35 0.72 8.26 25.16
N TRP A 36 0.67 7.03 24.65
CA TRP A 36 1.19 6.72 23.32
C TRP A 36 0.45 7.50 22.22
N SER A 37 -0.87 7.62 22.33
CA SER A 37 -1.72 8.33 21.38
C SER A 37 -1.50 9.85 21.41
N ASP A 38 -1.06 10.40 22.54
CA ASP A 38 -0.73 11.81 22.74
C ASP A 38 0.68 12.21 22.24
N LEU A 39 1.52 11.24 21.89
CA LEU A 39 2.85 11.53 21.34
C LEU A 39 2.74 12.19 19.96
N THR A 40 3.62 13.15 19.70
CA THR A 40 3.77 13.70 18.35
C THR A 40 4.31 12.65 17.38
N GLU A 41 4.05 12.79 16.09
CA GLU A 41 4.56 11.90 15.04
C GLU A 41 6.09 11.69 15.15
N LYS A 42 6.84 12.76 15.45
CA LYS A 42 8.30 12.70 15.63
C LYS A 42 8.71 11.88 16.86
N GLN A 43 7.99 12.00 17.97
CA GLN A 43 8.26 11.24 19.18
C GLN A 43 7.98 9.76 18.97
N THR A 44 6.82 9.44 18.39
CA THR A 44 6.43 8.08 18.00
C THR A 44 7.46 7.47 17.06
N TYR A 45 7.92 8.23 16.07
CA TYR A 45 8.99 7.82 15.18
C TYR A 45 10.29 7.52 15.92
N ASP A 46 10.75 8.40 16.81
CA ASP A 46 12.02 8.23 17.53
C ASP A 46 12.01 6.98 18.43
N ILE A 47 10.86 6.69 19.06
CA ILE A 47 10.67 5.47 19.84
C ILE A 47 10.70 4.25 18.92
N ASN A 48 9.95 4.26 17.80
CA ASN A 48 9.93 3.14 16.85
C ASN A 48 11.30 2.88 16.22
N ALA A 49 12.05 3.94 15.89
CA ALA A 49 13.40 3.85 15.38
C ALA A 49 14.36 3.20 16.39
N GLU A 50 14.23 3.55 17.67
CA GLU A 50 15.02 2.96 18.73
C GLU A 50 14.63 1.50 18.99
N PHE A 51 13.34 1.20 19.01
CA PHE A 51 12.82 -0.16 19.14
C PHE A 51 13.39 -1.07 18.05
N LEU A 52 13.33 -0.65 16.78
CA LEU A 52 13.87 -1.43 15.66
C LEU A 52 15.39 -1.59 15.71
N LYS A 53 16.13 -0.59 16.20
CA LYS A 53 17.58 -0.72 16.42
C LYS A 53 17.91 -1.75 17.50
N GLN A 54 17.05 -1.89 18.51
CA GLN A 54 17.25 -2.85 19.61
C GLN A 54 16.77 -4.27 19.28
N THR A 55 15.69 -4.42 18.52
CA THR A 55 15.13 -5.74 18.17
C THR A 55 15.64 -6.30 16.85
N GLY A 56 16.17 -5.45 15.97
CA GLY A 56 16.69 -5.84 14.68
C GLY A 56 18.05 -6.55 14.74
N ASN A 57 18.42 -7.28 13.69
CA ASN A 57 19.70 -7.98 13.60
C ASN A 57 20.81 -7.02 13.10
N PRO A 58 21.80 -6.64 13.92
CA PRO A 58 22.84 -5.68 13.54
C PRO A 58 23.81 -6.16 12.45
N LYS A 59 23.72 -7.41 12.01
CA LYS A 59 24.63 -8.02 11.03
C LYS A 59 24.18 -7.83 9.58
N TYR A 60 22.91 -7.53 9.34
CA TYR A 60 22.30 -7.39 8.02
C TYR A 60 21.41 -6.17 8.11
N ASP A 61 21.64 -5.16 7.26
CA ASP A 61 20.89 -3.91 7.29
C ASP A 61 19.39 -4.15 7.51
N TYR A 62 18.81 -3.37 8.41
CA TYR A 62 17.62 -3.68 9.21
C TYR A 62 16.28 -3.69 8.44
N LEU A 63 16.22 -4.29 7.26
CA LEU A 63 14.99 -4.46 6.49
C LEU A 63 14.13 -5.56 7.09
N THR A 64 13.00 -5.18 7.67
CA THR A 64 11.96 -6.09 8.11
C THR A 64 10.73 -5.87 7.24
N CYS A 65 10.17 -6.95 6.69
CA CYS A 65 8.84 -6.93 6.11
C CYS A 65 7.84 -7.19 7.24
N TRP A 66 6.83 -6.34 7.36
CA TRP A 66 5.68 -6.60 8.21
C TRP A 66 4.47 -6.71 7.30
N GLU A 67 4.27 -7.91 6.74
CA GLU A 67 3.04 -8.25 6.04
C GLU A 67 2.41 -9.51 6.65
N PRO A 68 1.30 -9.37 7.39
CA PRO A 68 0.61 -10.51 7.96
C PRO A 68 0.08 -11.40 6.84
N GLY A 69 0.73 -12.55 6.64
CA GLY A 69 0.35 -13.54 5.64
C GLY A 69 1.51 -13.97 4.75
N ARG A 70 2.47 -13.07 4.44
CA ARG A 70 3.57 -13.37 3.50
C ARG A 70 4.79 -14.02 4.14
N ILE A 71 5.04 -13.79 5.44
CA ILE A 71 6.15 -14.40 6.20
C ILE A 71 5.60 -15.09 7.46
N ASP A 72 6.03 -16.32 7.74
CA ASP A 72 5.81 -16.97 9.04
C ASP A 72 6.87 -16.43 9.99
N ASP A 73 6.54 -15.36 10.71
CA ASP A 73 7.47 -14.62 11.57
C ASP A 73 8.18 -15.49 12.63
N GLU A 74 7.68 -16.70 12.90
CA GLU A 74 8.30 -17.66 13.83
C GLU A 74 9.34 -18.58 13.16
N LYS A 75 9.27 -18.78 11.84
CA LYS A 75 10.06 -19.78 11.11
C LYS A 75 10.87 -19.23 9.94
N GLU A 76 10.50 -18.06 9.43
CA GLU A 76 11.04 -17.48 8.23
C GLU A 76 11.33 -16.00 8.41
N THR A 77 12.30 -15.51 7.64
CA THR A 77 12.63 -14.11 7.51
C THR A 77 12.77 -13.74 6.04
N LEU A 78 12.65 -12.45 5.73
CA LEU A 78 12.90 -11.94 4.36
C LEU A 78 14.26 -12.38 3.79
N PHE A 79 15.25 -12.61 4.65
CA PHE A 79 16.61 -12.98 4.24
C PHE A 79 16.79 -14.46 3.88
N ASP A 80 15.76 -15.28 4.05
CA ASP A 80 15.74 -16.67 3.57
C ASP A 80 15.56 -16.75 2.06
N TYR A 81 15.06 -15.66 1.44
CA TYR A 81 14.92 -15.51 0.00
C TYR A 81 16.17 -14.87 -0.63
N PRO A 82 16.72 -15.42 -1.73
CA PRO A 82 17.91 -14.85 -2.38
C PRO A 82 17.69 -13.44 -2.93
N THR A 83 16.56 -13.21 -3.60
CA THR A 83 16.17 -11.93 -4.18
C THR A 83 14.71 -11.62 -3.90
N PHE A 84 14.32 -10.37 -4.14
CA PHE A 84 12.91 -9.97 -4.05
C PHE A 84 12.02 -10.67 -5.09
N TYR A 85 12.60 -11.21 -6.16
CA TYR A 85 11.85 -12.03 -7.11
C TYR A 85 11.41 -13.36 -6.49
N GLU A 86 12.29 -14.09 -5.80
CA GLU A 86 11.87 -15.34 -5.15
C GLU A 86 10.84 -15.07 -4.04
N PHE A 87 11.05 -14.01 -3.26
CA PHE A 87 10.12 -13.58 -2.22
C PHE A 87 8.71 -13.32 -2.76
N ASP A 88 8.60 -12.58 -3.86
CA ASP A 88 7.31 -12.26 -4.47
C ASP A 88 6.71 -13.41 -5.28
N LEU A 89 7.55 -14.19 -5.96
CA LEU A 89 7.10 -15.33 -6.74
C LEU A 89 6.47 -16.42 -5.87
N ASP A 90 7.06 -16.73 -4.71
CA ASP A 90 6.53 -17.76 -3.84
C ASP A 90 5.20 -17.33 -3.21
N TRP A 91 5.05 -16.04 -2.87
CA TRP A 91 3.77 -15.47 -2.49
C TRP A 91 2.72 -15.57 -3.61
N TRP A 92 3.09 -15.16 -4.82
CA TRP A 92 2.21 -15.26 -5.97
C TRP A 92 1.74 -16.70 -6.25
N LYS A 93 2.66 -17.67 -6.18
CA LYS A 93 2.32 -19.10 -6.36
C LYS A 93 1.32 -19.56 -5.32
N PHE A 94 1.50 -19.15 -4.06
CA PHE A 94 0.57 -19.45 -2.98
C PHE A 94 -0.81 -18.86 -3.28
N GLN A 95 -0.90 -17.57 -3.65
CA GLN A 95 -2.18 -16.94 -4.02
C GLN A 95 -2.82 -17.58 -5.26
N LYS A 96 -2.02 -18.02 -6.24
CA LYS A 96 -2.50 -18.77 -7.40
C LYS A 96 -3.09 -20.13 -7.03
N GLN A 97 -2.47 -20.85 -6.09
CA GLN A 97 -3.02 -22.11 -5.57
C GLN A 97 -4.26 -21.91 -4.71
N ALA A 98 -4.36 -20.74 -4.07
CA ALA A 98 -5.53 -20.30 -3.32
C ALA A 98 -6.69 -19.84 -4.21
N GLN A 99 -6.55 -19.82 -5.55
CA GLN A 99 -7.65 -19.46 -6.43
C GLN A 99 -8.80 -20.45 -6.25
N TYR A 100 -9.96 -19.92 -5.88
CA TYR A 100 -11.18 -20.67 -5.66
C TYR A 100 -12.21 -20.28 -6.70
N ASP A 101 -12.91 -21.27 -7.25
CA ASP A 101 -14.02 -21.07 -8.19
C ASP A 101 -15.35 -20.91 -7.43
N SER A 102 -15.35 -21.13 -6.11
CA SER A 102 -16.53 -20.98 -5.25
C SER A 102 -16.20 -20.58 -3.81
N VAL A 103 -17.18 -19.99 -3.12
CA VAL A 103 -17.11 -19.65 -1.69
C VAL A 103 -16.83 -20.88 -0.82
N GLU A 104 -17.34 -22.05 -1.21
CA GLU A 104 -17.11 -23.30 -0.48
C GLU A 104 -15.66 -23.81 -0.63
N GLU A 105 -15.05 -23.65 -1.81
CA GLU A 105 -13.64 -23.95 -2.01
C GLU A 105 -12.74 -22.98 -1.23
N CYS A 106 -13.09 -21.69 -1.22
CA CYS A 106 -12.44 -20.68 -0.40
C CYS A 106 -12.46 -21.08 1.08
N ARG A 107 -13.63 -21.47 1.59
CA ARG A 107 -13.82 -21.94 2.97
C ARG A 107 -12.97 -23.17 3.29
N GLN A 108 -12.93 -24.16 2.41
CA GLN A 108 -12.11 -25.36 2.61
C GLN A 108 -10.61 -25.05 2.64
N TRP A 109 -10.17 -24.09 1.84
CA TRP A 109 -8.78 -23.64 1.83
C TRP A 109 -8.43 -22.91 3.14
N MET A 110 -9.30 -22.01 3.59
CA MET A 110 -9.19 -21.34 4.89
C MET A 110 -9.19 -22.32 6.07
N GLU A 111 -9.97 -23.40 6.01
CA GLU A 111 -10.03 -24.40 7.10
C GLU A 111 -8.84 -25.37 7.12
N LYS A 112 -8.26 -25.67 5.95
CA LYS A 112 -7.18 -26.64 5.82
C LYS A 112 -5.79 -26.02 5.95
N GLY A 113 -5.64 -24.76 5.58
CA GLY A 113 -4.33 -24.13 5.38
C GLY A 113 -3.62 -24.67 4.12
N SER A 114 -2.31 -24.42 4.03
CA SER A 114 -1.44 -24.95 2.98
C SER A 114 -0.26 -25.74 3.57
N ASP A 115 0.59 -26.31 2.71
CA ASP A 115 1.81 -27.01 3.15
C ASP A 115 2.78 -26.07 3.90
N HIS A 116 2.69 -24.76 3.68
CA HIS A 116 3.57 -23.74 4.27
C HIS A 116 2.86 -22.84 5.30
N TRP A 117 1.53 -22.68 5.21
CA TRP A 117 0.75 -21.70 5.99
C TRP A 117 -0.37 -22.33 6.81
N THR A 118 -0.54 -21.86 8.04
CA THR A 118 -1.66 -22.25 8.91
C THR A 118 -3.01 -21.76 8.37
N PRO A 119 -4.13 -22.43 8.69
CA PRO A 119 -5.50 -21.98 8.39
C PRO A 119 -5.74 -20.47 8.61
N GLU A 120 -5.31 -19.94 9.76
CA GLU A 120 -5.49 -18.53 10.14
C GLU A 120 -4.77 -17.58 9.18
N ARG A 121 -3.47 -17.83 8.92
CA ARG A 121 -2.66 -17.08 7.95
C ARG A 121 -3.19 -17.18 6.53
N VAL A 122 -3.76 -18.33 6.17
CA VAL A 122 -4.45 -18.51 4.90
C VAL A 122 -5.72 -17.65 4.81
N ALA A 123 -6.51 -17.58 5.88
CA ALA A 123 -7.68 -16.72 5.94
C ALA A 123 -7.32 -15.22 5.86
N ASP A 124 -6.25 -14.80 6.53
CA ASP A 124 -5.75 -13.42 6.50
C ASP A 124 -5.27 -13.00 5.10
N SER A 125 -4.85 -13.97 4.29
CA SER A 125 -4.26 -13.73 2.96
C SER A 125 -5.22 -13.89 1.79
N ILE A 126 -6.38 -14.54 2.00
CA ILE A 126 -7.34 -14.90 0.94
C ILE A 126 -8.18 -13.72 0.40
N ASN A 127 -8.12 -12.53 1.00
CA ASN A 127 -8.98 -11.39 0.62
C ASN A 127 -8.39 -10.42 -0.43
N ARG A 128 -7.34 -10.77 -1.18
CA ARG A 128 -6.70 -9.85 -2.14
C ARG A 128 -6.77 -10.25 -3.62
N LEU A 129 -7.78 -11.04 -3.99
CA LEU A 129 -7.93 -11.56 -5.35
C LEU A 129 -8.89 -10.70 -6.19
N GLU A 130 -8.41 -9.53 -6.63
CA GLU A 130 -8.94 -8.89 -7.85
C GLU A 130 -7.82 -8.41 -8.77
N GLU A 131 -6.85 -9.27 -9.10
CA GLU A 131 -5.92 -8.99 -10.19
C GLU A 131 -5.74 -10.24 -11.06
N GLN A 132 -6.73 -10.49 -11.90
CA GLN A 132 -6.64 -11.52 -12.94
C GLN A 132 -5.68 -11.07 -14.04
N TYR A 133 -4.38 -11.34 -13.87
CA TYR A 133 -3.51 -11.47 -15.02
C TYR A 133 -3.83 -12.78 -15.73
N LYS A 134 -4.33 -12.66 -16.97
CA LYS A 134 -4.66 -13.79 -17.82
C LYS A 134 -3.44 -14.62 -18.25
N ASP A 135 -2.21 -14.11 -18.12
CA ASP A 135 -1.00 -14.79 -18.56
C ASP A 135 0.21 -14.50 -17.65
N GLY A 136 0.76 -15.53 -17.00
CA GLY A 136 2.08 -15.47 -16.34
C GLY A 136 2.14 -14.84 -14.95
N TYR A 137 3.36 -14.73 -14.42
CA TYR A 137 3.69 -14.02 -13.18
C TYR A 137 3.73 -12.50 -13.45
N SER A 138 3.22 -11.72 -12.50
CA SER A 138 3.37 -10.26 -12.41
C SER A 138 3.93 -9.92 -11.03
N ILE A 139 4.35 -8.67 -10.79
CA ILE A 139 4.90 -8.30 -9.48
C ILE A 139 3.74 -8.00 -8.51
N TYR A 140 3.68 -8.69 -7.37
CA TYR A 140 2.61 -8.64 -6.36
C TYR A 140 3.03 -8.00 -5.02
N CYS A 141 4.18 -7.34 -4.94
CA CYS A 141 4.63 -6.69 -3.70
C CYS A 141 3.76 -5.49 -3.26
N SER A 142 2.75 -5.08 -4.04
CA SER A 142 1.88 -3.95 -3.69
C SER A 142 1.11 -4.20 -2.39
N GLY A 143 1.37 -3.36 -1.39
CA GLY A 143 0.62 -3.32 -0.13
C GLY A 143 1.39 -3.82 1.08
N ASP A 144 2.57 -4.41 0.86
CA ASP A 144 3.46 -4.87 1.94
C ASP A 144 4.20 -3.69 2.57
N TRP A 145 4.20 -3.62 3.91
CA TRP A 145 4.90 -2.58 4.66
C TRP A 145 6.27 -3.05 5.09
N PHE A 146 7.30 -2.35 4.62
CA PHE A 146 8.68 -2.57 5.01
C PHE A 146 9.12 -1.51 5.99
N ARG A 147 10.01 -1.91 6.89
CA ARG A 147 10.65 -1.05 7.88
C ARG A 147 12.15 -1.25 7.71
N LEU A 148 12.92 -0.18 7.55
CA LEU A 148 14.37 -0.28 7.44
C LEU A 148 15.11 0.86 8.13
N ILE A 149 16.38 0.62 8.44
CA ILE A 149 17.31 1.68 8.86
C ILE A 149 18.26 1.99 7.70
N ASP A 150 18.27 3.22 7.22
CA ASP A 150 19.20 3.73 6.19
C ASP A 150 19.95 4.94 6.76
N ASN A 151 21.29 4.88 6.80
CA ASN A 151 22.14 5.93 7.39
C ASN A 151 21.73 6.38 8.81
N GLY A 152 21.20 5.46 9.62
CA GLY A 152 20.76 5.72 11.00
C GLY A 152 19.33 6.26 11.13
N ALA A 153 18.68 6.57 10.01
CA ALA A 153 17.27 6.94 9.91
C ALA A 153 16.39 5.69 9.81
N PHE A 154 15.31 5.65 10.58
CA PHE A 154 14.23 4.70 10.37
C PHE A 154 13.36 5.15 9.20
N LEU A 155 12.99 4.22 8.32
CA LEU A 155 12.12 4.46 7.18
C LEU A 155 10.99 3.43 7.22
N TYR A 156 9.78 3.92 6.99
CA TYR A 156 8.70 3.10 6.49
C TYR A 156 8.82 3.06 4.98
N ALA A 157 8.56 1.90 4.39
CA ALA A 157 8.73 1.75 2.97
C ALA A 157 7.65 0.88 2.37
N GLN A 158 7.25 1.23 1.15
CA GLN A 158 6.51 0.35 0.28
C GLN A 158 7.46 -0.20 -0.77
N ILE A 159 7.32 -1.49 -1.06
CA ILE A 159 7.91 -2.09 -2.26
C ILE A 159 6.79 -2.28 -3.26
N ILE A 160 6.88 -1.67 -4.42
CA ILE A 160 5.76 -1.60 -5.37
C ILE A 160 6.25 -1.80 -6.80
N SER A 161 5.41 -2.40 -7.65
CA SER A 161 5.71 -2.46 -9.07
C SER A 161 5.52 -1.08 -9.72
N ALA A 162 6.29 -0.77 -10.76
CA ALA A 162 6.10 0.47 -11.52
C ALA A 162 4.67 0.59 -12.05
N LYS A 163 4.07 -0.53 -12.45
CA LYS A 163 2.67 -0.59 -12.88
C LYS A 163 1.72 -0.07 -11.80
N TRP A 164 1.82 -0.57 -10.57
CA TRP A 164 0.95 -0.17 -9.46
C TRP A 164 1.21 1.26 -8.99
N TYR A 165 2.48 1.66 -8.94
CA TYR A 165 2.83 3.04 -8.62
C TYR A 165 2.23 4.02 -9.64
N ILE A 166 2.37 3.74 -10.93
CA ILE A 166 1.76 4.54 -12.00
C ILE A 166 0.23 4.50 -11.89
N TYR A 167 -0.37 3.34 -11.63
CA TYR A 167 -1.82 3.21 -11.47
C TYR A 167 -2.34 4.16 -10.37
N TYR A 168 -1.75 4.13 -9.17
CA TYR A 168 -2.20 4.99 -8.06
C TYR A 168 -2.06 6.48 -8.38
N GLU A 169 -0.97 6.88 -9.05
CA GLU A 169 -0.79 8.26 -9.52
C GLU A 169 -1.87 8.71 -10.53
N LEU A 170 -2.33 7.78 -11.38
CA LEU A 170 -3.38 8.06 -12.36
C LEU A 170 -4.78 8.01 -11.74
N GLU A 171 -5.03 7.10 -10.80
CA GLU A 171 -6.27 7.03 -10.01
C GLU A 171 -6.48 8.33 -9.20
N MET A 172 -5.44 8.81 -8.51
CA MET A 172 -5.47 10.12 -7.85
C MET A 172 -5.80 11.23 -8.84
N THR A 173 -5.23 11.20 -10.05
CA THR A 173 -5.52 12.19 -11.10
C THR A 173 -6.98 12.13 -11.56
N ILE A 174 -7.56 10.92 -11.68
CA ILE A 174 -8.97 10.72 -12.05
C ILE A 174 -9.89 11.25 -10.94
N SER A 175 -9.59 10.94 -9.69
CA SER A 175 -10.32 11.46 -8.52
C SER A 175 -10.31 13.00 -8.51
N ASP A 176 -9.13 13.59 -8.69
CA ASP A 176 -8.93 15.04 -8.82
C ASP A 176 -9.76 15.66 -9.95
N LEU A 177 -9.90 14.96 -11.07
CA LEU A 177 -10.69 15.41 -12.21
C LEU A 177 -12.19 15.33 -11.90
N GLN A 178 -12.64 14.24 -11.28
CA GLN A 178 -14.02 14.07 -10.81
C GLN A 178 -14.44 15.21 -9.87
N ASP A 179 -13.64 15.47 -8.83
CA ASP A 179 -13.93 16.51 -7.84
C ASP A 179 -14.00 17.91 -8.47
N LYS A 180 -13.22 18.16 -9.53
CA LYS A 180 -13.25 19.43 -10.27
C LYS A 180 -14.49 19.58 -11.15
N VAL A 181 -14.99 18.51 -11.77
CA VAL A 181 -16.10 18.60 -12.74
C VAL A 181 -17.48 18.36 -12.12
N LEU A 182 -17.52 17.61 -11.00
CA LEU A 182 -18.71 17.19 -10.31
C LEU A 182 -18.40 16.93 -8.82
N PRO A 183 -18.17 17.99 -8.03
CA PRO A 183 -17.95 17.87 -6.59
C PRO A 183 -19.18 17.27 -5.91
N TYR A 184 -18.96 16.44 -4.91
CA TYR A 184 -20.03 15.81 -4.15
C TYR A 184 -19.59 15.50 -2.72
N SER A 185 -20.55 15.15 -1.87
CA SER A 185 -20.31 14.54 -0.57
C SER A 185 -21.28 13.37 -0.35
N LEU A 186 -20.96 12.49 0.59
CA LEU A 186 -21.88 11.45 1.06
C LEU A 186 -22.94 12.07 1.99
N ASN A 187 -24.14 11.47 2.03
CA ASN A 187 -25.21 11.94 2.91
C ASN A 187 -25.07 11.42 4.35
N GLU A 188 -23.93 11.71 4.97
CA GLU A 188 -23.56 11.26 6.33
C GLU A 188 -24.39 11.95 7.43
N ASP A 189 -25.03 13.08 7.13
CA ASP A 189 -25.90 13.78 8.10
C ASP A 189 -27.25 13.08 8.33
N GLU A 190 -27.66 12.20 7.40
CA GLU A 190 -29.00 11.58 7.39
C GLU A 190 -28.97 10.05 7.48
N MET A 191 -27.82 9.42 7.31
CA MET A 191 -27.66 7.97 7.30
C MET A 191 -26.36 7.54 7.99
N GLU A 192 -26.42 6.42 8.70
CA GLU A 192 -25.24 5.77 9.28
C GLU A 192 -24.33 5.22 8.18
N PHE A 193 -23.02 5.10 8.46
CA PHE A 193 -22.02 4.67 7.47
C PHE A 193 -22.35 3.34 6.78
N ILE A 194 -22.82 2.35 7.54
CA ILE A 194 -23.18 1.03 7.00
C ILE A 194 -24.41 1.12 6.08
N GLU A 195 -25.35 2.02 6.39
CA GLU A 195 -26.52 2.25 5.54
C GLU A 195 -26.11 2.92 4.23
N LEU A 196 -25.24 3.93 4.29
CA LEU A 196 -24.65 4.61 3.13
C LEU A 196 -23.93 3.66 2.18
N LEU A 197 -23.17 2.70 2.72
CA LEU A 197 -22.45 1.70 1.92
C LEU A 197 -23.41 0.83 1.10
N ASN A 198 -24.56 0.50 1.67
CA ASN A 198 -25.57 -0.38 1.06
C ASN A 198 -26.66 0.37 0.28
N GLU A 199 -26.71 1.70 0.37
CA GLU A 199 -27.66 2.51 -0.41
C GLU A 199 -27.28 2.50 -1.90
N THR A 200 -28.29 2.25 -2.72
CA THR A 200 -28.20 2.11 -4.19
C THR A 200 -28.87 3.27 -4.92
N ASP A 201 -29.72 4.05 -4.24
CA ASP A 201 -30.33 5.26 -4.78
C ASP A 201 -29.34 6.44 -4.69
N PRO A 202 -28.80 6.92 -5.82
CA PRO A 202 -27.81 7.98 -5.80
C PRO A 202 -28.34 9.29 -5.23
N GLU A 203 -29.65 9.56 -5.35
CA GLU A 203 -30.27 10.79 -4.82
C GLU A 203 -30.35 10.81 -3.29
N LYS A 204 -30.25 9.63 -2.65
CA LYS A 204 -30.15 9.51 -1.19
C LYS A 204 -28.71 9.41 -0.72
N LYS A 205 -27.86 8.76 -1.50
CA LYS A 205 -26.47 8.48 -1.17
C LYS A 205 -25.58 9.71 -1.25
N TYR A 206 -25.79 10.54 -2.26
CA TYR A 206 -24.90 11.65 -2.60
C TYR A 206 -25.59 13.01 -2.45
N LYS A 207 -24.80 14.03 -2.13
CA LYS A 207 -25.16 15.44 -2.27
C LYS A 207 -24.29 16.04 -3.38
N ALA A 208 -24.88 16.25 -4.56
CA ALA A 208 -24.19 16.72 -5.77
C ALA A 208 -24.98 17.83 -6.48
N ASP A 209 -25.62 18.72 -5.71
CA ASP A 209 -26.38 19.88 -6.19
C ASP A 209 -27.44 19.53 -7.27
N GLY A 210 -28.13 18.40 -7.12
CA GLY A 210 -29.16 17.94 -8.07
C GLY A 210 -28.60 17.17 -9.27
N ARG A 211 -27.31 16.78 -9.24
CA ARG A 211 -26.61 16.02 -10.29
C ARG A 211 -26.23 14.61 -9.83
N GLU A 212 -26.91 14.06 -8.83
CA GLU A 212 -26.60 12.77 -8.21
C GLU A 212 -26.65 11.61 -9.22
N LYS A 213 -27.62 11.61 -10.13
CA LYS A 213 -27.72 10.62 -11.21
C LYS A 213 -26.60 10.74 -12.25
N GLU A 214 -26.14 11.97 -12.52
CA GLU A 214 -24.99 12.21 -13.37
C GLU A 214 -23.71 11.67 -12.70
N LEU A 215 -23.56 11.89 -11.39
CA LEU A 215 -22.44 11.42 -10.59
C LEU A 215 -22.36 9.90 -10.59
N ASP A 216 -23.46 9.20 -10.34
CA ASP A 216 -23.48 7.73 -10.34
C ASP A 216 -23.10 7.14 -11.71
N THR A 217 -23.58 7.78 -12.78
CA THR A 217 -23.20 7.40 -14.15
C THR A 217 -21.72 7.64 -14.42
N LEU A 218 -21.18 8.78 -13.98
CA LEU A 218 -19.76 9.13 -14.13
C LEU A 218 -18.88 8.17 -13.32
N GLN A 219 -19.20 7.90 -12.06
CA GLN A 219 -18.47 6.95 -11.22
C GLN A 219 -18.48 5.54 -11.83
N THR A 220 -19.60 5.10 -12.42
CA THR A 220 -19.66 3.82 -13.14
C THR A 220 -18.72 3.82 -14.36
N ALA A 221 -18.65 4.93 -15.10
CA ALA A 221 -17.74 5.07 -16.24
C ALA A 221 -16.26 5.10 -15.81
N ILE A 222 -15.97 5.77 -14.70
CA ILE A 222 -14.64 5.83 -14.07
C ILE A 222 -14.19 4.42 -13.67
N ARG A 223 -14.99 3.68 -12.88
CA ARG A 223 -14.65 2.30 -12.47
C ARG A 223 -14.40 1.38 -13.67
N LYS A 224 -15.17 1.54 -14.74
CA LYS A 224 -14.96 0.79 -15.98
C LYS A 224 -13.64 1.16 -16.68
N TYR A 225 -13.25 2.44 -16.64
CA TYR A 225 -11.99 2.91 -17.21
C TYR A 225 -10.79 2.46 -16.37
N GLU A 226 -10.87 2.59 -15.04
CA GLU A 226 -9.88 2.14 -14.06
C GLU A 226 -9.62 0.63 -14.12
N GLY A 227 -10.58 -0.16 -14.60
CA GLY A 227 -10.35 -1.56 -14.94
C GLY A 227 -9.39 -1.75 -16.13
N GLN A 228 -9.75 -2.63 -17.07
CA GLN A 228 -8.85 -3.02 -18.16
C GLN A 228 -8.29 -1.85 -19.01
N PRO A 229 -9.06 -0.81 -19.37
CA PRO A 229 -8.55 0.26 -20.24
C PRO A 229 -7.34 1.02 -19.68
N LEU A 230 -7.37 1.40 -18.39
CA LEU A 230 -6.26 2.08 -17.73
C LEU A 230 -5.05 1.14 -17.61
N LEU A 231 -5.28 -0.12 -17.22
CA LEU A 231 -4.22 -1.11 -17.11
C LEU A 231 -3.53 -1.39 -18.47
N ASP A 232 -4.29 -1.47 -19.56
CA ASP A 232 -3.76 -1.63 -20.91
C ASP A 232 -2.91 -0.41 -21.34
N LEU A 233 -3.35 0.80 -20.99
CA LEU A 233 -2.60 2.03 -21.25
C LEU A 233 -1.24 2.00 -20.53
N ILE A 234 -1.23 1.64 -19.24
CA ILE A 234 -0.01 1.54 -18.43
C ILE A 234 0.90 0.43 -18.98
N ASP A 235 0.36 -0.75 -19.29
CA ASP A 235 1.14 -1.88 -19.81
C ASP A 235 1.80 -1.56 -21.14
N ASN A 236 1.11 -0.83 -22.02
CA ASN A 236 1.68 -0.37 -23.29
C ASN A 236 2.81 0.63 -23.06
N GLU A 237 2.65 1.56 -22.11
CA GLU A 237 3.68 2.54 -21.80
C GLU A 237 4.94 1.87 -21.22
N ILE A 238 4.78 0.93 -20.28
CA ILE A 238 5.91 0.18 -19.72
C ILE A 238 6.67 -0.59 -20.83
N LYS A 239 5.94 -1.23 -21.76
CA LYS A 239 6.54 -1.95 -22.90
C LYS A 239 7.28 -1.03 -23.88
N ASN A 240 6.96 0.26 -23.92
CA ASN A 240 7.63 1.24 -24.77
C ASN A 240 8.99 1.71 -24.22
N HIS A 241 9.36 1.27 -23.01
CA HIS A 241 10.62 1.62 -22.34
C HIS A 241 11.50 0.39 -22.04
N PRO A 242 11.94 -0.38 -23.06
CA PRO A 242 12.79 -1.55 -22.85
C PRO A 242 14.15 -1.20 -22.23
N GLU A 243 14.63 0.04 -22.36
CA GLU A 243 15.85 0.54 -21.74
C GLU A 243 15.78 0.64 -20.20
N LEU A 244 14.57 0.59 -19.64
CA LEU A 244 14.33 0.59 -18.20
C LEU A 244 14.25 -0.83 -17.61
N SER A 245 14.41 -1.88 -18.41
CA SER A 245 14.43 -3.24 -17.88
C SER A 245 15.53 -3.40 -16.81
N GLY A 246 15.18 -3.98 -15.66
CA GLY A 246 16.08 -4.09 -14.51
C GLY A 246 16.22 -2.82 -13.67
N ALA A 247 15.55 -1.72 -14.03
CA ALA A 247 15.62 -0.46 -13.29
C ALA A 247 14.79 -0.49 -12.00
N THR A 248 15.27 0.25 -11.01
CA THR A 248 14.50 0.60 -9.82
C THR A 248 14.38 2.11 -9.69
N PHE A 249 13.43 2.58 -8.90
CA PHE A 249 13.26 3.99 -8.53
C PHE A 249 13.03 4.11 -7.03
N ARG A 250 13.44 5.22 -6.43
CA ARG A 250 13.27 5.49 -5.00
C ARG A 250 12.67 6.87 -4.81
N PHE A 251 11.43 6.96 -4.36
CA PHE A 251 10.77 8.22 -4.01
C PHE A 251 10.72 8.37 -2.50
N ASP A 252 11.52 9.28 -1.95
CA ASP A 252 11.46 9.66 -0.54
C ASP A 252 10.43 10.79 -0.38
N ARG A 253 9.39 10.59 0.45
CA ARG A 253 8.27 11.54 0.57
C ARG A 253 8.55 12.76 1.45
N GLY A 254 9.59 12.71 2.28
CA GLY A 254 10.01 13.88 3.05
C GLY A 254 10.86 13.56 4.26
N TYR A 255 12.12 13.19 4.04
CA TYR A 255 13.08 13.07 5.13
C TYR A 255 13.80 14.39 5.38
N THR A 256 13.14 15.34 6.04
CA THR A 256 13.80 16.57 6.50
C THR A 256 13.65 16.73 8.00
N GLU A 257 14.70 16.37 8.74
CA GLU A 257 14.80 16.58 10.20
C GLU A 257 14.56 18.04 10.63
N THR A 258 14.67 18.99 9.69
CA THR A 258 14.53 20.42 9.91
C THR A 258 13.10 20.95 9.77
N GLU A 259 12.18 20.20 9.16
CA GLU A 259 10.79 20.61 8.96
C GLU A 259 9.86 19.56 9.56
N THR A 260 9.60 19.68 10.87
CA THR A 260 8.73 18.74 11.61
C THR A 260 7.31 18.65 11.05
N GLU A 261 6.83 19.69 10.35
CA GLU A 261 5.51 19.69 9.67
C GLU A 261 5.51 18.93 8.33
N LYS A 262 6.68 18.55 7.80
CA LYS A 262 6.83 17.75 6.57
C LYS A 262 7.58 16.45 6.80
N PHE A 263 7.65 16.01 8.05
CA PHE A 263 8.34 14.79 8.42
C PHE A 263 7.53 13.58 7.94
N ASP A 264 7.91 13.07 6.77
CA ASP A 264 7.33 11.85 6.22
C ASP A 264 8.46 10.81 6.03
N PRO A 265 8.63 9.88 6.99
CA PRO A 265 9.65 8.84 6.92
C PRO A 265 9.30 7.74 5.91
N PHE A 266 8.39 7.99 4.97
CA PHE A 266 7.97 7.04 3.95
C PHE A 266 8.83 7.11 2.68
N THR A 267 9.21 5.94 2.20
CA THR A 267 9.95 5.76 0.94
C THR A 267 9.27 4.72 0.06
N ASP A 268 9.00 5.06 -1.19
CA ASP A 268 8.56 4.10 -2.20
C ASP A 268 9.79 3.54 -2.94
N PHE A 269 9.99 2.22 -2.87
CA PHE A 269 10.93 1.47 -3.71
C PHE A 269 10.17 0.81 -4.85
N ILE A 270 10.38 1.33 -6.05
CA ILE A 270 9.60 0.99 -7.23
C ILE A 270 10.43 0.08 -8.14
N PHE A 271 9.89 -1.08 -8.48
CA PHE A 271 10.50 -2.09 -9.33
C PHE A 271 9.88 -2.03 -10.73
N TRP A 272 10.69 -1.72 -11.74
CA TRP A 272 10.20 -1.54 -13.11
C TRP A 272 9.58 -2.81 -13.69
N ASP A 273 10.28 -3.94 -13.53
CA ASP A 273 9.91 -5.22 -14.12
C ASP A 273 10.48 -6.41 -13.32
N GLU A 274 10.20 -7.63 -13.77
CA GLU A 274 10.72 -8.86 -13.15
C GLU A 274 12.26 -8.86 -13.04
N GLN A 275 12.96 -8.28 -14.02
CA GLN A 275 14.42 -8.20 -13.99
C GLN A 275 14.92 -7.31 -12.86
N SER A 276 14.17 -6.25 -12.52
CA SER A 276 14.52 -5.39 -11.39
C SER A 276 14.41 -6.12 -10.05
N LEU A 277 13.41 -6.99 -9.86
CA LEU A 277 13.31 -7.82 -8.65
C LEU A 277 14.45 -8.83 -8.55
N LYS A 278 14.80 -9.48 -9.67
CA LYS A 278 15.92 -10.43 -9.75
C LYS A 278 17.28 -9.78 -9.49
N ALA A 279 17.42 -8.48 -9.78
CA ALA A 279 18.65 -7.74 -9.57
C ALA A 279 18.86 -7.33 -8.10
N VAL A 280 17.83 -7.41 -7.25
CA VAL A 280 17.89 -6.94 -5.86
C VAL A 280 17.84 -8.10 -4.88
N ARG A 281 18.97 -8.36 -4.24
CA ARG A 281 19.12 -9.39 -3.20
C ARG A 281 18.58 -8.85 -1.89
N THR A 282 17.82 -9.66 -1.16
CA THR A 282 17.22 -9.26 0.13
C THR A 282 18.27 -8.84 1.16
N LYS A 283 19.41 -9.56 1.20
CA LYS A 283 20.55 -9.27 2.09
C LYS A 283 21.39 -8.05 1.71
N HIS A 284 21.29 -7.59 0.46
CA HIS A 284 22.05 -6.46 -0.08
C HIS A 284 21.11 -5.37 -0.61
N PHE A 285 19.90 -5.28 -0.04
CA PHE A 285 18.81 -4.50 -0.62
C PHE A 285 19.20 -3.08 -0.98
N LEU A 286 19.75 -2.30 -0.03
CA LEU A 286 20.14 -0.92 -0.28
C LEU A 286 21.27 -0.78 -1.31
N GLU A 287 22.26 -1.67 -1.27
CA GLU A 287 23.38 -1.69 -2.22
C GLU A 287 22.89 -1.95 -3.65
N ASP A 288 22.01 -2.93 -3.81
CA ASP A 288 21.45 -3.32 -5.11
C ASP A 288 20.47 -2.27 -5.63
N ILE A 289 19.66 -1.66 -4.76
CA ILE A 289 18.82 -0.50 -5.11
C ILE A 289 19.70 0.65 -5.61
N ILE A 290 20.74 1.06 -4.88
CA ILE A 290 21.64 2.14 -5.33
C ILE A 290 22.21 1.85 -6.72
N THR A 291 22.55 0.59 -7.00
CA THR A 291 23.14 0.16 -8.26
C THR A 291 22.14 0.18 -9.42
N THR A 292 20.88 -0.20 -9.16
CA THR A 292 19.81 -0.32 -10.17
C THR A 292 18.98 0.95 -10.33
N ASN A 293 19.10 1.88 -9.37
CA ASN A 293 18.27 3.07 -9.28
C ASN A 293 18.46 4.00 -10.49
N LYS A 294 17.34 4.49 -11.02
CA LYS A 294 17.28 5.53 -12.04
C LYS A 294 16.78 6.84 -11.44
N SER A 295 16.99 7.92 -12.17
CA SER A 295 16.47 9.23 -11.75
C SER A 295 14.94 9.19 -11.73
N ASN A 296 14.35 9.62 -10.61
CA ASN A 296 12.91 9.79 -10.47
C ASN A 296 12.29 10.70 -11.55
N LEU A 297 13.08 11.63 -12.12
CA LEU A 297 12.64 12.48 -13.23
C LEU A 297 12.19 11.68 -14.47
N ILE A 298 12.72 10.47 -14.65
CA ILE A 298 12.29 9.58 -15.75
C ILE A 298 10.87 9.08 -15.46
N MET A 299 10.64 8.50 -14.28
CA MET A 299 9.33 8.03 -13.85
C MET A 299 8.30 9.16 -13.83
N THR A 300 8.64 10.32 -13.30
CA THR A 300 7.76 11.51 -13.31
C THR A 300 7.35 11.90 -14.73
N LYS A 301 8.26 11.88 -15.71
CA LYS A 301 7.91 12.21 -17.10
C LYS A 301 6.97 11.20 -17.75
N ILE A 302 7.14 9.91 -17.44
CA ILE A 302 6.26 8.84 -17.91
C ILE A 302 4.86 9.07 -17.32
N ILE A 303 4.77 9.29 -16.01
CA ILE A 303 3.51 9.58 -15.31
C ILE A 303 2.83 10.82 -15.88
N GLU A 304 3.55 11.92 -16.08
CA GLU A 304 2.96 13.15 -16.65
C GLU A 304 2.43 12.94 -18.07
N THR A 305 3.11 12.12 -18.88
CA THR A 305 2.63 11.75 -20.22
C THR A 305 1.32 10.97 -20.14
N LEU A 306 1.24 10.00 -19.22
CA LEU A 306 0.03 9.23 -18.96
C LEU A 306 -1.10 10.08 -18.38
N LYS A 307 -0.82 11.02 -17.47
CA LYS A 307 -1.80 11.97 -16.91
C LYS A 307 -2.46 12.80 -18.01
N VAL A 308 -1.73 13.19 -19.06
CA VAL A 308 -2.31 13.87 -20.23
C VAL A 308 -3.27 12.98 -21.00
N ALA A 309 -2.91 11.71 -21.22
CA ALA A 309 -3.78 10.73 -21.89
C ALA A 309 -5.05 10.44 -21.06
N VAL A 310 -4.89 10.14 -19.78
CA VAL A 310 -5.98 9.90 -18.82
C VAL A 310 -6.94 11.09 -18.77
N LYS A 311 -6.41 12.32 -18.69
CA LYS A 311 -7.26 13.52 -18.71
C LYS A 311 -8.09 13.63 -19.98
N LYS A 312 -7.52 13.27 -21.14
CA LYS A 312 -8.24 13.28 -22.42
C LYS A 312 -9.35 12.23 -22.41
N ASP A 313 -9.05 11.00 -22.00
CA ASP A 313 -10.02 9.91 -21.93
C ASP A 313 -11.14 10.21 -20.94
N PHE A 314 -10.79 10.76 -19.78
CA PHE A 314 -11.73 11.24 -18.75
C PHE A 314 -12.74 12.21 -19.33
N MET A 315 -12.28 13.25 -20.04
CA MET A 315 -13.18 14.23 -20.63
C MET A 315 -14.10 13.61 -21.69
N VAL A 316 -13.64 12.61 -22.44
CA VAL A 316 -14.47 11.91 -23.43
C VAL A 316 -15.66 11.21 -22.76
N PHE A 317 -15.42 10.45 -21.69
CA PHE A 317 -16.54 9.77 -21.02
C PHE A 317 -17.35 10.72 -20.14
N TYR A 318 -16.76 11.77 -19.57
CA TYR A 318 -17.51 12.80 -18.86
C TYR A 318 -18.50 13.51 -19.80
N ASP A 319 -18.04 14.02 -20.93
CA ASP A 319 -18.88 14.76 -21.89
C ASP A 319 -19.99 13.88 -22.49
N ALA A 320 -19.76 12.57 -22.64
CA ALA A 320 -20.76 11.60 -23.10
C ALA A 320 -21.89 11.36 -22.07
N ASN A 321 -21.67 11.69 -20.80
CA ASN A 321 -22.60 11.46 -19.69
C ASN A 321 -23.23 12.75 -19.17
N LYS A 322 -22.55 13.90 -19.29
CA LYS A 322 -23.02 15.22 -18.84
C LYS A 322 -24.36 15.67 -19.44
N SER A 323 -24.68 15.24 -20.66
CA SER A 323 -25.88 15.66 -21.38
C SER A 323 -27.09 14.73 -21.20
N ARG A 324 -26.99 13.68 -20.39
CA ARG A 324 -28.05 12.66 -20.27
C ARG A 324 -29.13 12.99 -19.25
N TYR A 325 -28.88 13.97 -18.38
CA TYR A 325 -29.72 14.29 -17.23
C TYR A 325 -30.04 15.79 -17.08
N ILE A 326 -29.79 16.59 -18.13
CA ILE A 326 -30.25 18.00 -18.24
C ILE A 326 -31.62 18.04 -18.90
#